data_AF-A0A7S1U5A0-F1
#
_entry.id   AF-A0A7S1U5A0-F1
#
_cell.length_a   1.000
_cell.length_b   1.000
_cell.length_c   1.000
_cell.angle_alpha   90.00
_cell.angle_beta   90.00
_cell.angle_gamma   90.00
#
_symmetry.space_group_name_H-M   'P 1'
#
loop_
_entity.id
_entity.type
_entity.pdbx_description
1 polymer ?
#
loop_
_entity_poly.entity_id
_entity_poly.type
_entity_poly.pdbx_seq_one_letter_code
_entity_poly.pdbx_strand_id
1 'polypeptide(L)'
;RKAESLIIDSEVVAYDREKGCLLPFQVLSTRKKKAGEDATDEDVGVQVIIQAFDLLYLNGVSMLHRSLRERRETLRSHVGEVEGRFCFAGGRDFQVSDDSSGLEAYLDEAVAAQTEGLMVKKLDGPDSVYEPSKRSLSWLKLKKDYLEGGGVADSLDLVCVGGFYGKGKRTGVYGAYLLACYDADSEKFQSVCKLGTGFSDEDLQRLQEHSREHEVERQPKDVIAGESVHPDVWFKPEQVWEIRAADLSLSSTHKGALSRVEAGRGIGLRFPRFIRERTDKSAENATSADQVLEFYQSQDTVKGTAAAGGGDSDDDLL
;
A
#
# COMPACT_ATOMS: atom_id res chain seq x y z
N ARG A 1 -7.61 14.28 34.79
CA ARG A 1 -7.85 15.75 34.79
C ARG A 1 -8.05 16.17 33.34
N LYS A 2 -8.90 17.15 33.03
CA LYS A 2 -9.11 17.61 31.65
C LYS A 2 -7.78 18.19 31.12
N ALA A 3 -7.38 17.82 29.90
CA ALA A 3 -6.20 18.41 29.26
C ALA A 3 -6.51 19.85 28.82
N GLU A 4 -5.62 20.79 29.12
CA GLU A 4 -5.72 22.20 28.72
C GLU A 4 -5.04 22.43 27.36
N SER A 5 -3.92 21.74 27.13
CA SER A 5 -3.21 21.74 25.84
C SER A 5 -2.56 20.37 25.62
N LEU A 6 -2.60 19.88 24.39
CA LEU A 6 -2.06 18.56 24.05
C LEU A 6 -1.62 18.50 22.58
N ILE A 7 -0.63 17.66 22.29
CA ILE A 7 -0.25 17.27 20.94
C ILE A 7 -0.25 15.74 20.88
N ILE A 8 -1.11 15.17 20.03
CA ILE A 8 -1.26 13.73 19.81
C ILE A 8 -0.74 13.41 18.42
N ASP A 9 -0.13 12.24 18.28
CA ASP A 9 0.13 11.62 16.98
C ASP A 9 -0.92 10.53 16.72
N SER A 10 -1.52 10.57 15.52
CA SER A 10 -2.71 9.78 15.18
C SER A 10 -2.82 9.55 13.68
N GLU A 11 -3.46 8.44 13.30
CA GLU A 11 -3.84 8.18 11.91
C GLU A 11 -5.29 8.60 11.67
N VAL A 12 -5.57 9.26 10.54
CA VAL A 12 -6.93 9.55 10.08
C VAL A 12 -7.31 8.51 9.05
N VAL A 13 -8.34 7.71 9.33
CA VAL A 13 -8.75 6.59 8.48
C VAL A 13 -10.18 6.80 8.03
N ALA A 14 -10.50 6.51 6.76
CA ALA A 14 -11.88 6.48 6.30
C ALA A 14 -12.65 5.40 7.07
N TYR A 15 -13.87 5.69 7.48
CA TYR A 15 -14.62 4.85 8.41
C TYR A 15 -16.10 4.80 8.04
N ASP A 16 -16.64 3.59 7.95
CA ASP A 16 -18.08 3.38 7.85
C ASP A 16 -18.67 3.39 9.26
N ARG A 17 -19.39 4.47 9.61
CA ARG A 17 -20.00 4.62 10.94
C ARG A 17 -21.20 3.70 11.16
N GLU A 18 -21.85 3.23 10.10
CA GLU A 18 -23.00 2.32 10.20
C GLU A 18 -22.54 0.88 10.39
N LYS A 19 -21.55 0.45 9.60
CA LYS A 19 -20.97 -0.91 9.68
C LYS A 19 -19.89 -1.03 10.75
N GLY A 20 -19.39 0.09 11.27
CA GLY A 20 -18.36 0.13 12.30
C GLY A 20 -16.98 -0.33 11.83
N CYS A 21 -16.66 -0.21 10.54
CA CYS A 21 -15.45 -0.77 9.94
C CYS A 21 -14.57 0.27 9.21
N LEU A 22 -13.27 -0.03 9.12
CA LEU A 22 -12.30 0.78 8.39
C LEU A 22 -12.52 0.64 6.87
N LEU A 23 -12.32 1.74 6.15
CA LEU A 23 -12.41 1.79 4.69
C LEU A 23 -11.03 2.00 4.05
N PRO A 24 -10.81 1.53 2.81
CA PRO A 24 -9.52 1.68 2.13
C PRO A 24 -9.08 3.14 1.96
N PHE A 25 -7.76 3.38 1.93
CA PHE A 25 -7.18 4.70 1.69
C PHE A 25 -7.70 5.40 0.42
N GLN A 26 -8.03 4.64 -0.63
CA GLN A 26 -8.62 5.20 -1.85
C GLN A 26 -9.92 5.95 -1.56
N VAL A 27 -10.78 5.45 -0.67
CA VAL A 27 -11.98 6.17 -0.21
C VAL A 27 -11.58 7.47 0.47
N LEU A 28 -10.62 7.43 1.42
CA LEU A 28 -10.13 8.63 2.10
C LEU A 28 -9.61 9.69 1.12
N SER A 29 -8.90 9.27 0.07
CA SER A 29 -8.33 10.18 -0.94
C SER A 29 -9.37 10.95 -1.76
N THR A 30 -10.62 10.46 -1.82
CA THR A 30 -11.73 11.15 -2.48
C THR A 30 -12.35 12.23 -1.60
N ARG A 31 -12.00 12.28 -0.30
CA ARG A 31 -12.49 13.30 0.62
C ARG A 31 -12.05 14.69 0.16
N LYS A 32 -13.01 15.59 -0.01
CA LYS A 32 -12.75 16.97 -0.45
C LYS A 32 -11.83 17.69 0.54
N LYS A 33 -10.75 18.29 0.03
CA LYS A 33 -9.75 19.03 0.83
C LYS A 33 -10.26 20.36 1.41
N LYS A 34 -11.37 20.88 0.88
CA LYS A 34 -12.04 22.10 1.36
C LYS A 34 -13.51 21.77 1.58
N ALA A 35 -13.85 21.49 2.82
CA ALA A 35 -15.16 21.84 3.32
C ALA A 35 -15.05 23.33 3.72
N GLY A 36 -16.02 24.18 3.36
CA GLY A 36 -16.04 25.56 3.85
C GLY A 36 -16.07 25.58 5.38
N GLU A 37 -15.80 26.73 6.00
CA GLU A 37 -15.84 26.87 7.47
C GLU A 37 -17.19 26.44 8.09
N ASP A 38 -18.26 26.40 7.27
CA ASP A 38 -19.63 26.01 7.65
C ASP A 38 -20.03 24.57 7.30
N ALA A 39 -19.11 23.74 6.80
CA ALA A 39 -19.48 22.37 6.42
C ALA A 39 -19.80 21.51 7.66
N THR A 40 -20.99 20.93 7.66
CA THR A 40 -21.44 20.04 8.73
C THR A 40 -20.87 18.64 8.56
N ASP A 41 -20.94 17.83 9.62
CA ASP A 41 -20.55 16.41 9.59
C ASP A 41 -21.34 15.60 8.52
N GLU A 42 -22.54 16.08 8.16
CA GLU A 42 -23.43 15.50 7.14
C GLU A 42 -23.04 15.89 5.71
N ASP A 43 -22.41 17.06 5.52
CA ASP A 43 -21.93 17.53 4.21
C ASP A 43 -20.65 16.81 3.74
N VAL A 44 -19.98 16.11 4.67
CA VAL A 44 -18.74 15.38 4.40
C VAL A 44 -19.08 13.96 3.94
N GLY A 45 -19.08 13.75 2.63
CA GLY A 45 -19.40 12.44 2.06
C GLY A 45 -18.50 11.27 2.52
N VAL A 46 -17.26 11.53 2.95
CA VAL A 46 -16.35 10.49 3.47
C VAL A 46 -16.08 10.71 4.96
N GLN A 47 -16.74 9.89 5.77
CA GLN A 47 -16.58 9.85 7.23
C GLN A 47 -15.20 9.29 7.60
N VAL A 48 -14.67 9.72 8.75
CA VAL A 48 -13.37 9.29 9.27
C VAL A 48 -13.40 9.01 10.76
N ILE A 49 -12.45 8.20 11.19
CA ILE A 49 -12.08 7.98 12.58
C ILE A 49 -10.62 8.41 12.80
N ILE A 50 -10.34 9.00 13.96
CA ILE A 50 -8.99 9.33 14.41
C ILE A 50 -8.50 8.21 15.32
N GLN A 51 -7.41 7.54 14.93
CA GLN A 51 -6.77 6.47 15.71
C GLN A 51 -5.50 7.00 16.35
N ALA A 52 -5.59 7.43 17.61
CA ALA A 52 -4.47 8.01 18.35
C ALA A 52 -3.51 6.94 18.86
N PHE A 53 -2.21 7.13 18.64
CA PHE A 53 -1.19 6.14 19.01
C PHE A 53 -0.01 6.69 19.82
N ASP A 54 0.13 8.02 19.97
CA ASP A 54 1.18 8.62 20.82
C ASP A 54 0.77 10.01 21.36
N LEU A 55 1.45 10.45 22.42
CA LEU A 55 1.29 11.77 23.05
C LEU A 55 2.64 12.47 23.11
N LEU A 56 2.74 13.63 22.45
CA LEU A 56 3.99 14.37 22.27
C LEU A 56 4.12 15.54 23.26
N TYR A 57 3.00 16.03 23.77
CA TYR A 57 2.94 17.20 24.65
C TYR A 57 1.67 17.19 25.49
N LEU A 58 1.75 17.64 26.74
CA LEU A 58 0.60 17.82 27.62
C LEU A 58 0.83 18.98 28.60
N ASN A 59 -0.09 19.94 28.62
CA ASN A 59 -0.20 21.00 29.64
C ASN A 59 1.13 21.70 29.97
N GLY A 60 1.81 22.28 28.98
CA GLY A 60 3.10 22.94 29.23
C GLY A 60 4.32 22.03 29.07
N VAL A 61 4.15 20.71 29.10
CA VAL A 61 5.25 19.75 29.25
C VAL A 61 5.45 18.92 27.97
N SER A 62 6.69 18.93 27.47
CA SER A 62 7.12 18.03 26.40
C SER A 62 7.18 16.59 26.88
N MET A 63 6.57 15.67 26.13
CA MET A 63 6.57 14.25 26.42
C MET A 63 7.64 13.48 25.64
N LEU A 64 8.37 14.13 24.71
CA LEU A 64 9.27 13.46 23.77
C LEU A 64 10.37 12.62 24.45
N HIS A 65 10.85 13.05 25.61
CA HIS A 65 11.90 12.35 26.37
C HIS A 65 11.39 11.23 27.30
N ARG A 66 10.07 11.05 27.37
CA ARG A 66 9.41 10.00 28.17
C ARG A 66 9.39 8.68 27.40
N SER A 67 9.32 7.56 28.09
CA SER A 67 9.17 6.26 27.43
C SER A 67 7.82 6.16 26.72
N LEU A 68 7.72 5.33 25.68
CA LEU A 68 6.44 5.12 25.00
C LEU A 68 5.36 4.62 25.97
N ARG A 69 5.72 3.80 26.97
CA ARG A 69 4.81 3.37 28.03
C ARG A 69 4.20 4.56 28.76
N GLU A 70 5.06 5.46 29.27
CA GLU A 70 4.62 6.67 29.98
C GLU A 70 3.71 7.55 29.10
N ARG A 71 4.08 7.75 27.83
CA ARG A 71 3.30 8.56 26.88
C ARG A 71 1.93 7.94 26.60
N ARG A 72 1.86 6.63 26.37
CA ARG A 72 0.62 5.88 26.10
C ARG A 72 -0.33 5.88 27.31
N GLU A 73 0.19 5.64 28.50
CA GLU A 73 -0.60 5.67 29.74
C GLU A 73 -1.10 7.08 30.06
N THR A 74 -0.26 8.09 29.83
CA THR A 74 -0.65 9.50 29.99
C THR A 74 -1.75 9.87 29.01
N LEU A 75 -1.65 9.46 27.74
CA LEU A 75 -2.67 9.70 26.73
C LEU A 75 -4.03 9.13 27.16
N ARG A 76 -4.05 7.85 27.53
CA ARG A 76 -5.28 7.12 27.91
C ARG A 76 -5.93 7.63 29.19
N SER A 77 -5.16 8.24 30.09
CA SER A 77 -5.68 8.82 31.34
C SER A 77 -6.24 10.24 31.17
N HIS A 78 -5.99 10.90 30.04
CA HIS A 78 -6.37 12.30 29.79
C HIS A 78 -7.37 12.47 28.64
N VAL A 79 -7.55 11.46 27.79
CA VAL A 79 -8.45 11.48 26.63
C VAL A 79 -9.39 10.28 26.68
N GLY A 80 -10.66 10.50 26.38
CA GLY A 80 -11.67 9.44 26.27
C GLY A 80 -11.94 9.09 24.81
N GLU A 81 -12.32 7.83 24.57
CA GLU A 81 -12.78 7.39 23.25
C GLU A 81 -14.15 7.97 22.93
N VAL A 82 -14.40 8.20 21.64
CA VAL A 82 -15.67 8.67 21.09
C VAL A 82 -16.04 7.72 19.96
N GLU A 83 -17.08 6.93 20.18
CA GLU A 83 -17.55 5.91 19.23
C GLU A 83 -17.68 6.47 17.81
N GLY A 84 -17.06 5.78 16.84
CA GLY A 84 -17.05 6.14 15.42
C GLY A 84 -16.33 7.45 15.05
N ARG A 85 -15.62 8.09 15.99
CA ARG A 85 -14.93 9.37 15.77
C ARG A 85 -13.48 9.38 16.25
N PHE A 86 -13.22 8.84 17.44
CA PHE A 86 -11.90 8.82 18.06
C PHE A 86 -11.70 7.55 18.87
N CYS A 87 -10.63 6.82 18.59
CA CYS A 87 -10.23 5.68 19.40
C CYS A 87 -8.71 5.66 19.57
N PHE A 88 -8.22 4.87 20.53
CA PHE A 88 -6.80 4.53 20.57
C PHE A 88 -6.49 3.47 19.51
N ALA A 89 -5.30 3.55 18.93
CA ALA A 89 -4.81 2.44 18.11
C ALA A 89 -4.72 1.16 18.98
N GLY A 90 -5.23 0.06 18.44
CA GLY A 90 -5.10 -1.26 19.06
C GLY A 90 -3.64 -1.62 19.27
N GLY A 91 -3.34 -2.34 20.35
CA GLY A 91 -1.96 -2.75 20.66
C GLY A 91 -1.91 -3.89 21.67
N ARG A 92 -0.87 -4.70 21.56
CA ARG A 92 -0.49 -5.74 22.52
C ARG A 92 0.96 -5.53 22.93
N ASP A 93 1.25 -5.76 24.21
CA ASP A 93 2.61 -5.71 24.75
C ASP A 93 3.20 -7.13 24.68
N PHE A 94 4.40 -7.26 24.12
CA PHE A 94 5.16 -8.51 24.03
C PHE A 94 6.49 -8.36 24.78
N GLN A 95 6.97 -9.45 25.36
CA GLN A 95 8.30 -9.57 25.94
C GLN A 95 9.26 -10.21 24.92
N VAL A 96 10.56 -9.91 25.04
CA VAL A 96 11.60 -10.51 24.18
C VAL A 96 11.68 -12.03 24.38
N SER A 97 11.27 -12.53 25.55
CA SER A 97 11.20 -13.95 25.86
C SER A 97 10.03 -14.69 25.22
N ASP A 98 9.06 -13.97 24.65
CA ASP A 98 7.90 -14.58 24.03
C ASP A 98 8.30 -15.21 22.68
N ASP A 99 7.60 -16.26 22.26
CA ASP A 99 7.76 -16.79 20.92
C ASP A 99 7.12 -15.87 19.86
N SER A 100 7.44 -16.08 18.58
CA SER A 100 6.89 -15.27 17.49
C SER A 100 5.42 -15.57 17.20
N SER A 101 4.86 -16.66 17.72
CA SER A 101 3.52 -17.14 17.35
C SER A 101 2.42 -16.14 17.74
N GLY A 102 2.56 -15.49 18.90
CA GLY A 102 1.63 -14.46 19.34
C GLY A 102 1.68 -13.19 18.48
N LEU A 103 2.85 -12.86 17.94
CA LEU A 103 3.04 -11.72 17.04
C LEU A 103 2.48 -12.01 15.64
N GLU A 104 2.70 -13.22 15.13
CA GLU A 104 2.15 -13.72 13.86
C GLU A 104 0.62 -13.73 13.90
N ALA A 105 0.02 -14.31 14.93
CA ALA A 105 -1.43 -14.29 15.11
C ALA A 105 -1.99 -12.86 15.19
N TYR A 106 -1.29 -11.94 15.87
CA TYR A 106 -1.73 -10.56 15.95
C TYR A 106 -1.58 -9.81 14.62
N LEU A 107 -0.61 -10.17 13.78
CA LEU A 107 -0.49 -9.64 12.44
C LEU A 107 -1.65 -10.10 11.56
N ASP A 108 -2.04 -11.39 11.64
CA ASP A 108 -3.18 -11.92 10.90
C ASP A 108 -4.49 -11.22 11.29
N GLU A 109 -4.70 -11.00 12.60
CA GLU A 109 -5.84 -10.21 13.09
C GLU A 109 -5.84 -8.77 12.54
N ALA A 110 -4.67 -8.11 12.52
CA ALA A 110 -4.54 -6.74 12.02
C ALA A 110 -4.87 -6.66 10.52
N VAL A 111 -4.42 -7.65 9.74
CA VAL A 111 -4.74 -7.77 8.32
C VAL A 111 -6.24 -8.02 8.12
N ALA A 112 -6.82 -8.96 8.87
CA ALA A 112 -8.26 -9.24 8.81
C ALA A 112 -9.11 -7.99 9.12
N ALA A 113 -8.61 -7.15 10.04
CA ALA A 113 -9.18 -5.85 10.38
C ALA A 113 -8.90 -4.72 9.35
N GLN A 114 -8.47 -5.07 8.13
CA GLN A 114 -8.21 -4.13 7.02
C GLN A 114 -7.09 -3.11 7.29
N THR A 115 -6.10 -3.46 8.12
CA THR A 115 -4.89 -2.64 8.32
C THR A 115 -3.72 -3.19 7.49
N GLU A 116 -2.69 -2.37 7.24
CA GLU A 116 -1.51 -2.80 6.46
C GLU A 116 -0.61 -3.82 7.20
N GLY A 117 -0.77 -3.93 8.52
CA GLY A 117 0.07 -4.75 9.39
C GLY A 117 0.31 -4.10 10.76
N LEU A 118 1.43 -4.44 11.39
CA LEU A 118 1.77 -4.01 12.75
C LEU A 118 2.87 -2.93 12.77
N MET A 119 2.76 -2.02 13.73
CA MET A 119 3.85 -1.16 14.17
C MET A 119 4.42 -1.73 15.47
N VAL A 120 5.65 -2.23 15.42
CA VAL A 120 6.38 -2.74 16.59
C VAL A 120 7.19 -1.60 17.18
N LYS A 121 6.92 -1.24 18.44
CA LYS A 121 7.55 -0.11 19.10
C LYS A 121 8.14 -0.53 20.44
N LYS A 122 9.37 -0.10 20.74
CA LYS A 122 9.96 -0.29 22.08
C LYS A 122 9.17 0.50 23.12
N LEU A 123 8.69 -0.16 24.17
CA LEU A 123 7.90 0.46 25.24
C LEU A 123 8.77 1.24 26.24
N ASP A 124 9.93 0.67 26.57
CA ASP A 124 10.81 1.12 27.65
C ASP A 124 12.27 1.23 27.18
N GLY A 125 13.11 1.89 27.98
CA GLY A 125 14.54 2.10 27.70
C GLY A 125 14.85 3.35 26.86
N PRO A 126 16.14 3.65 26.63
CA PRO A 126 16.56 4.91 25.99
C PRO A 126 16.07 5.05 24.54
N ASP A 127 15.84 3.93 23.85
CA ASP A 127 15.36 3.91 22.47
C ASP A 127 13.83 4.03 22.35
N SER A 128 13.08 4.08 23.48
CA SER A 128 11.62 4.20 23.47
C SER A 128 11.11 5.65 23.42
N VAL A 129 12.02 6.61 23.51
CA VAL A 129 11.72 8.05 23.41
C VAL A 129 11.23 8.41 22.00
N TYR A 130 10.53 9.53 21.90
CA TYR A 130 10.09 10.04 20.61
C TYR A 130 11.17 10.94 20.02
N GLU A 131 11.72 10.57 18.86
CA GLU A 131 12.79 11.33 18.18
C GLU A 131 12.26 11.96 16.88
N PRO A 132 11.84 13.24 16.89
CA PRO A 132 11.40 13.91 15.67
C PRO A 132 12.50 13.91 14.60
N SER A 133 12.11 13.73 13.35
CA SER A 133 12.99 13.82 12.17
C SER A 133 14.13 12.80 12.11
N LYS A 134 14.14 11.78 12.99
CA LYS A 134 15.06 10.65 12.89
C LYS A 134 14.31 9.39 12.46
N ARG A 135 14.89 8.68 11.50
CA ARG A 135 14.47 7.33 11.16
C ARG A 135 15.20 6.36 12.08
N SER A 136 14.72 6.24 13.32
CA SER A 136 15.27 5.29 14.28
C SER A 136 14.74 3.88 14.04
N LEU A 137 15.42 2.87 14.61
CA LEU A 137 14.92 1.50 14.68
C LEU A 137 13.95 1.30 15.86
N SER A 138 13.54 2.39 16.52
CA SER A 138 12.61 2.35 17.65
C SER A 138 11.22 1.87 17.23
N TRP A 139 10.83 2.16 16.00
CA TRP A 139 9.56 1.77 15.38
C TRP A 139 9.84 0.95 14.13
N LEU A 140 9.42 -0.31 14.15
CA LEU A 140 9.51 -1.21 13.01
C LEU A 140 8.12 -1.40 12.44
N LYS A 141 8.01 -1.37 11.11
CA LYS A 141 6.81 -1.76 10.40
C LYS A 141 6.91 -3.22 10.02
N LEU A 142 5.99 -4.04 10.51
CA LEU A 142 5.84 -5.43 10.13
C LEU A 142 4.58 -5.53 9.27
N LYS A 143 4.76 -5.77 7.97
CA LYS A 143 3.66 -5.89 7.03
C LYS A 143 3.52 -7.32 6.56
N LYS A 144 2.31 -7.69 6.15
CA LYS A 144 2.02 -9.03 5.62
C LYS A 144 2.96 -9.38 4.45
N ASP A 145 3.25 -8.43 3.56
CA ASP A 145 4.14 -8.64 2.40
C ASP A 145 5.61 -8.97 2.75
N TYR A 146 5.99 -8.81 4.02
CA TYR A 146 7.33 -9.17 4.51
C TYR A 146 7.42 -10.61 4.99
N LEU A 147 6.29 -11.27 5.24
CA LEU A 147 6.25 -12.68 5.59
C LEU A 147 6.21 -13.55 4.32
N GLU A 148 6.86 -14.71 4.38
CA GLU A 148 6.70 -15.74 3.36
C GLU A 148 5.21 -16.14 3.29
N GLY A 149 4.57 -15.95 2.13
CA GLY A 149 3.14 -16.22 1.92
C GLY A 149 2.17 -15.08 2.28
N GLY A 150 2.66 -13.90 2.69
CA GLY A 150 1.81 -12.80 3.15
C GLY A 150 1.52 -11.66 2.16
N GLY A 151 1.89 -11.78 0.89
CA GLY A 151 1.45 -10.84 -0.16
C GLY A 151 0.15 -11.30 -0.82
N VAL A 152 -0.09 -10.85 -2.06
CA VAL A 152 -0.76 -11.71 -3.05
C VAL A 152 -0.07 -13.07 -2.94
N ALA A 153 -0.84 -14.16 -2.79
CA ALA A 153 -0.29 -15.49 -2.52
C ALA A 153 0.81 -15.91 -3.51
N ASP A 154 0.90 -15.26 -4.68
CA ASP A 154 1.98 -15.40 -5.64
C ASP A 154 2.61 -14.05 -6.03
N SER A 155 3.94 -14.02 -6.14
CA SER A 155 4.64 -13.00 -6.93
C SER A 155 4.13 -13.00 -8.37
N LEU A 156 4.13 -11.84 -9.01
CA LEU A 156 3.77 -11.71 -10.41
C LEU A 156 5.04 -11.76 -11.27
N ASP A 157 5.02 -12.55 -12.32
CA ASP A 157 6.05 -12.53 -13.35
C ASP A 157 5.63 -11.53 -14.42
N LEU A 158 6.33 -10.41 -14.55
CA LEU A 158 5.92 -9.28 -15.40
C LEU A 158 7.01 -8.95 -16.43
N VAL A 159 6.57 -8.50 -17.61
CA VAL A 159 7.47 -8.17 -18.72
C VAL A 159 7.94 -6.73 -18.61
N CYS A 160 9.26 -6.51 -18.70
CA CYS A 160 9.84 -5.18 -18.74
C CYS A 160 9.69 -4.58 -20.15
N VAL A 161 8.98 -3.46 -20.23
CA VAL A 161 8.62 -2.83 -21.51
C VAL A 161 9.16 -1.41 -21.65
N GLY A 162 9.79 -0.86 -20.62
CA GLY A 162 10.44 0.46 -20.71
C GLY A 162 11.21 0.87 -19.46
N GLY A 163 12.02 1.91 -19.59
CA GLY A 163 12.89 2.44 -18.55
C GLY A 163 12.69 3.94 -18.32
N PHE A 164 12.94 4.38 -17.10
CA PHE A 164 12.93 5.80 -16.71
C PHE A 164 14.29 6.16 -16.14
N TYR A 165 14.90 7.24 -16.64
CA TYR A 165 16.19 7.68 -16.13
C TYR A 165 16.10 8.11 -14.66
N GLY A 166 17.05 7.62 -13.88
CA GLY A 166 17.16 7.94 -12.47
C GLY A 166 17.57 9.39 -12.24
N LYS A 167 17.19 9.91 -11.07
CA LYS A 167 17.54 11.26 -10.62
C LYS A 167 18.43 11.17 -9.37
N GLY A 168 19.25 12.19 -9.13
CA GLY A 168 20.09 12.28 -7.93
C GLY A 168 21.14 11.16 -7.90
N LYS A 169 21.10 10.31 -6.86
CA LYS A 169 22.06 9.19 -6.71
C LYS A 169 21.99 8.13 -7.83
N ARG A 170 20.88 8.08 -8.57
CA ARG A 170 20.68 7.15 -9.70
C ARG A 170 20.84 7.81 -11.08
N THR A 171 21.53 8.94 -11.15
CA THR A 171 21.80 9.61 -12.43
C THR A 171 22.71 8.73 -13.29
N GLY A 172 22.40 8.58 -14.57
CA GLY A 172 23.18 7.77 -15.52
C GLY A 172 22.73 6.31 -15.68
N VAL A 173 21.76 5.87 -14.88
CA VAL A 173 21.08 4.57 -14.99
C VAL A 173 19.56 4.73 -15.04
N TYR A 174 18.82 3.68 -15.35
CA TYR A 174 17.37 3.62 -15.20
C TYR A 174 17.05 3.52 -13.71
N GLY A 175 16.40 4.54 -13.17
CA GLY A 175 15.98 4.58 -11.78
C GLY A 175 14.66 3.87 -11.53
N ALA A 176 13.91 3.59 -12.58
CA ALA A 176 12.66 2.83 -12.55
C ALA A 176 12.38 2.17 -13.91
N TYR A 177 11.47 1.20 -13.91
CA TYR A 177 11.08 0.39 -15.06
C TYR A 177 9.56 0.32 -15.20
N LEU A 178 9.05 0.26 -16.43
CA LEU A 178 7.63 0.02 -16.73
C LEU A 178 7.42 -1.47 -16.97
N LEU A 179 6.53 -2.08 -16.20
CA LEU A 179 6.26 -3.51 -16.29
C LEU A 179 4.82 -3.79 -16.72
N ALA A 180 4.63 -4.90 -17.42
CA ALA A 180 3.36 -5.30 -18.03
C ALA A 180 3.00 -6.77 -17.79
N CYS A 181 1.70 -7.07 -17.69
CA CYS A 181 1.16 -8.42 -17.78
C CYS A 181 0.85 -8.79 -19.24
N TYR A 182 0.69 -10.06 -19.55
CA TYR A 182 0.35 -10.51 -20.90
C TYR A 182 -1.16 -10.79 -21.04
N ASP A 183 -1.79 -10.25 -22.07
CA ASP A 183 -3.18 -10.55 -22.43
C ASP A 183 -3.19 -11.44 -23.67
N ALA A 184 -3.54 -12.71 -23.49
CA ALA A 184 -3.55 -13.71 -24.55
C ALA A 184 -4.65 -13.45 -25.59
N ASP A 185 -5.75 -12.81 -25.21
CA ASP A 185 -6.87 -12.56 -26.14
C ASP A 185 -6.53 -11.48 -27.17
N SER A 186 -5.81 -10.43 -26.74
CA SER A 186 -5.38 -9.35 -27.63
C SER A 186 -3.94 -9.50 -28.12
N GLU A 187 -3.21 -10.49 -27.60
CA GLU A 187 -1.76 -10.68 -27.77
C GLU A 187 -0.98 -9.39 -27.43
N LYS A 188 -1.35 -8.74 -26.31
CA LYS A 188 -0.76 -7.46 -25.86
C LYS A 188 -0.17 -7.53 -24.47
N PHE A 189 0.93 -6.80 -24.26
CA PHE A 189 1.52 -6.51 -22.97
C PHE A 189 0.90 -5.25 -22.38
N GLN A 190 0.16 -5.39 -21.29
CA GLN A 190 -0.59 -4.29 -20.67
C GLN A 190 0.12 -3.80 -19.41
N SER A 191 0.47 -2.51 -19.35
CA SER A 191 1.23 -1.96 -18.20
C SER A 191 0.47 -2.11 -16.88
N VAL A 192 1.14 -2.61 -15.84
CA VAL A 192 0.58 -2.82 -14.50
C VAL A 192 1.28 -2.02 -13.40
N CYS A 193 2.55 -1.67 -13.58
CA CYS A 193 3.25 -0.84 -12.60
C CYS A 193 4.47 -0.11 -13.17
N LYS A 194 4.83 0.98 -12.49
CA LYS A 194 6.17 1.59 -12.56
C LYS A 194 6.97 1.16 -11.34
N LEU A 195 8.06 0.45 -11.55
CA LEU A 195 8.87 -0.16 -10.50
C LEU A 195 10.17 0.61 -10.27
N GLY A 196 10.36 1.16 -9.07
CA GLY A 196 11.60 1.87 -8.67
C GLY A 196 12.30 1.28 -7.44
N THR A 197 11.82 0.16 -6.92
CA THR A 197 12.18 -0.39 -5.61
C THR A 197 12.44 -1.90 -5.69
N GLY A 198 13.26 -2.43 -4.76
CA GLY A 198 13.60 -3.85 -4.69
C GLY A 198 14.97 -4.21 -5.31
N PHE A 199 15.61 -3.26 -5.98
CA PHE A 199 16.94 -3.47 -6.57
C PHE A 199 18.05 -3.25 -5.55
N SER A 200 19.00 -4.18 -5.47
CA SER A 200 20.33 -3.90 -4.92
C SER A 200 21.12 -2.98 -5.86
N ASP A 201 22.25 -2.42 -5.39
CA ASP A 201 23.13 -1.62 -6.26
C ASP A 201 23.73 -2.47 -7.39
N GLU A 202 23.98 -3.75 -7.15
CA GLU A 202 24.43 -4.72 -8.15
C GLU A 202 23.34 -5.01 -9.18
N ASP A 203 22.09 -5.22 -8.74
CA ASP A 203 20.95 -5.39 -9.65
C ASP A 203 20.78 -4.18 -10.56
N LEU A 204 20.91 -2.96 -10.03
CA LEU A 204 20.77 -1.76 -10.85
C LEU A 204 21.79 -1.70 -11.98
N GLN A 205 23.05 -2.09 -11.75
CA GLN A 205 24.08 -2.12 -12.78
C GLN A 205 23.79 -3.23 -13.81
N ARG A 206 23.51 -4.44 -13.33
CA ARG A 206 23.26 -5.61 -14.17
C ARG A 206 22.02 -5.44 -15.05
N LEU A 207 20.90 -5.00 -14.47
CA LEU A 207 19.65 -4.76 -15.19
C LEU A 207 19.77 -3.59 -16.18
N GLN A 208 20.57 -2.57 -15.84
CA GLN A 208 20.85 -1.47 -16.76
C GLN A 208 21.55 -1.97 -18.02
N GLU A 209 22.58 -2.80 -17.86
CA GLU A 209 23.33 -3.36 -18.99
C GLU A 209 22.45 -4.26 -19.83
N HIS A 210 21.72 -5.18 -19.19
CA HIS A 210 20.80 -6.08 -19.88
C HIS A 210 19.69 -5.31 -20.62
N SER A 211 19.05 -4.35 -19.96
CA SER A 211 17.95 -3.58 -20.58
C SER A 211 18.40 -2.72 -21.77
N ARG A 212 19.66 -2.26 -21.79
CA ARG A 212 20.22 -1.51 -22.92
C ARG A 212 20.21 -2.30 -24.23
N GLU A 213 20.37 -3.62 -24.14
CA GLU A 213 20.36 -4.50 -25.31
C GLU A 213 18.97 -4.61 -25.95
N HIS A 214 17.92 -4.26 -25.20
CA HIS A 214 16.52 -4.34 -25.60
C HIS A 214 15.91 -2.99 -25.99
N GLU A 215 16.70 -1.92 -26.03
CA GLU A 215 16.22 -0.57 -26.37
C GLU A 215 15.60 -0.50 -27.77
N VAL A 216 14.44 0.14 -27.86
CA VAL A 216 13.77 0.46 -29.12
C VAL A 216 13.36 1.92 -29.16
N GLU A 217 13.39 2.52 -30.34
CA GLU A 217 13.12 3.96 -30.52
C GLU A 217 11.68 4.36 -30.21
N ARG A 218 10.73 3.41 -30.31
CA ARG A 218 9.30 3.68 -30.20
C ARG A 218 8.61 2.57 -29.43
N GLN A 219 7.46 2.90 -28.85
CA GLN A 219 6.60 1.92 -28.20
C GLN A 219 6.33 0.72 -29.12
N PRO A 220 6.62 -0.51 -28.67
CA PRO A 220 6.25 -1.72 -29.39
C PRO A 220 4.74 -1.79 -29.65
N LYS A 221 4.32 -2.28 -30.82
CA LYS A 221 2.90 -2.34 -31.23
C LYS A 221 2.06 -3.28 -30.39
N ASP A 222 2.72 -4.22 -29.73
CA ASP A 222 2.19 -5.21 -28.81
C ASP A 222 2.15 -4.71 -27.36
N VAL A 223 2.61 -3.48 -27.06
CA VAL A 223 2.54 -2.90 -25.71
C VAL A 223 1.40 -1.89 -25.61
N ILE A 224 0.59 -2.00 -24.56
CA ILE A 224 -0.43 -1.02 -24.15
C ILE A 224 0.00 -0.38 -22.81
N ALA A 225 0.46 0.86 -22.87
CA ALA A 225 0.79 1.66 -21.70
C ALA A 225 -0.20 2.81 -21.50
N GLY A 226 -0.39 3.23 -20.25
CA GLY A 226 -1.13 4.45 -19.96
C GLY A 226 -0.39 5.70 -20.41
N GLU A 227 -1.11 6.68 -20.95
CA GLU A 227 -0.54 7.93 -21.46
C GLU A 227 0.27 8.69 -20.39
N SER A 228 -0.15 8.61 -19.12
CA SER A 228 0.53 9.27 -17.99
C SER A 228 1.78 8.54 -17.47
N VAL A 229 2.08 7.34 -18.00
CA VAL A 229 3.26 6.53 -17.65
C VAL A 229 4.09 6.19 -18.88
N HIS A 230 4.35 7.20 -19.72
CA HIS A 230 5.28 7.08 -20.83
C HIS A 230 6.73 6.99 -20.31
N PRO A 231 7.47 5.90 -20.59
CA PRO A 231 8.88 5.75 -20.20
C PRO A 231 9.78 6.69 -21.00
N ASP A 232 10.99 6.93 -20.49
CA ASP A 232 12.00 7.71 -21.22
C ASP A 232 12.58 6.87 -22.38
N VAL A 233 12.63 5.56 -22.20
CA VAL A 233 13.13 4.57 -23.18
C VAL A 233 12.17 3.39 -23.24
N TRP A 234 11.87 2.91 -24.45
CA TRP A 234 11.07 1.71 -24.66
C TRP A 234 11.97 0.49 -24.80
N PHE A 235 11.49 -0.66 -24.31
CA PHE A 235 12.20 -1.94 -24.46
C PHE A 235 11.36 -2.94 -25.26
N LYS A 236 12.04 -3.83 -25.97
CA LYS A 236 11.42 -5.02 -26.55
C LYS A 236 10.86 -5.90 -25.42
N PRO A 237 9.62 -6.40 -25.51
CA PRO A 237 8.97 -7.14 -24.44
C PRO A 237 9.48 -8.59 -24.37
N GLU A 238 10.69 -8.78 -23.84
CA GLU A 238 11.33 -10.11 -23.72
C GLU A 238 11.75 -10.43 -22.28
N GLN A 239 12.11 -9.42 -21.51
CA GLN A 239 12.65 -9.60 -20.17
C GLN A 239 11.51 -9.81 -19.17
N VAL A 240 11.46 -10.97 -18.50
CA VAL A 240 10.45 -11.30 -17.49
C VAL A 240 11.06 -11.21 -16.10
N TRP A 241 10.42 -10.46 -15.20
CA TRP A 241 10.88 -10.24 -13.83
C TRP A 241 9.83 -10.69 -12.83
N GLU A 242 10.29 -11.33 -11.76
CA GLU A 242 9.44 -11.70 -10.62
C GLU A 242 9.29 -10.50 -9.69
N ILE A 243 8.05 -10.07 -9.47
CA ILE A 243 7.67 -8.87 -8.74
C ILE A 243 6.75 -9.25 -7.58
N ARG A 244 7.07 -8.77 -6.39
CA ARG A 244 6.16 -8.84 -5.25
C ARG A 244 5.43 -7.52 -5.08
N ALA A 245 4.13 -7.56 -4.78
CA ALA A 245 3.33 -6.40 -4.44
C ALA A 245 2.58 -6.65 -3.14
N ALA A 246 2.21 -5.56 -2.46
CA ALA A 246 1.39 -5.66 -1.26
C ALA A 246 -0.06 -6.01 -1.62
N ASP A 247 -0.62 -5.29 -2.60
CA ASP A 247 -2.01 -5.39 -3.05
C ASP A 247 -2.12 -4.99 -4.54
N LEU A 248 -3.28 -5.21 -5.13
CA LEU A 248 -3.71 -4.69 -6.44
C LEU A 248 -4.86 -3.69 -6.26
N SER A 249 -4.93 -2.71 -7.16
CA SER A 249 -5.99 -1.70 -7.13
C SER A 249 -6.43 -1.27 -8.51
N LEU A 250 -7.69 -0.84 -8.64
CA LEU A 250 -8.17 -0.22 -9.88
C LEU A 250 -7.38 1.07 -10.16
N SER A 251 -6.82 1.13 -11.35
CA SER A 251 -5.91 2.19 -11.80
C SER A 251 -6.49 2.93 -13.00
N SER A 252 -6.46 4.26 -12.96
CA SER A 252 -6.69 5.09 -14.16
C SER A 252 -5.44 5.19 -15.03
N THR A 253 -4.26 5.02 -14.41
CA THR A 253 -2.94 5.13 -15.03
C THR A 253 -2.55 3.85 -15.77
N HIS A 254 -2.60 2.72 -15.09
CA HIS A 254 -2.19 1.43 -15.65
C HIS A 254 -3.35 0.75 -16.37
N LYS A 255 -3.01 -0.15 -17.30
CA LYS A 255 -3.93 -0.78 -18.26
C LYS A 255 -3.99 -2.30 -18.10
N GLY A 256 -3.47 -2.86 -17.01
CA GLY A 256 -3.58 -4.28 -16.72
C GLY A 256 -5.01 -4.75 -16.68
N ALA A 257 -5.30 -5.89 -17.30
CA ALA A 257 -6.64 -6.47 -17.38
C ALA A 257 -7.72 -5.50 -17.89
N LEU A 258 -7.35 -4.51 -18.72
CA LEU A 258 -8.25 -3.42 -19.16
C LEU A 258 -9.53 -3.96 -19.82
N SER A 259 -9.44 -5.06 -20.56
CA SER A 259 -10.57 -5.72 -21.21
C SER A 259 -11.52 -6.43 -20.25
N ARG A 260 -11.12 -6.62 -18.98
CA ARG A 260 -11.83 -7.45 -18.00
C ARG A 260 -12.41 -6.68 -16.82
N VAL A 261 -12.13 -5.38 -16.70
CA VAL A 261 -12.67 -4.50 -15.65
C VAL A 261 -13.56 -3.41 -16.24
N GLU A 262 -14.37 -2.76 -15.39
CA GLU A 262 -15.33 -1.72 -15.79
C GLU A 262 -14.73 -0.64 -16.69
N ALA A 263 -15.57 -0.15 -17.62
CA ALA A 263 -15.16 0.64 -18.78
C ALA A 263 -14.19 1.80 -18.45
N GLY A 264 -12.90 1.57 -18.75
CA GLY A 264 -11.86 2.60 -18.84
C GLY A 264 -10.79 2.61 -17.75
N ARG A 265 -10.92 1.78 -16.71
CA ARG A 265 -9.87 1.60 -15.68
C ARG A 265 -9.12 0.30 -15.94
N GLY A 266 -7.83 0.23 -15.63
CA GLY A 266 -7.10 -1.04 -15.56
C GLY A 266 -6.85 -1.43 -14.11
N ILE A 267 -5.98 -2.42 -13.91
CA ILE A 267 -5.47 -2.84 -12.60
C ILE A 267 -3.98 -2.48 -12.53
N GLY A 268 -3.56 -1.99 -11.36
CA GLY A 268 -2.15 -1.75 -11.08
C GLY A 268 -1.72 -2.24 -9.70
N LEU A 269 -0.40 -2.41 -9.54
CA LEU A 269 0.20 -2.93 -8.32
C LEU A 269 0.46 -1.84 -7.28
N ARG A 270 0.21 -2.14 -6.00
CA ARG A 270 0.59 -1.31 -4.86
C ARG A 270 1.88 -1.82 -4.23
N PHE A 271 2.80 -0.88 -4.02
CA PHE A 271 4.14 -1.14 -3.45
C PHE A 271 4.92 -2.28 -4.12
N PRO A 272 5.01 -2.29 -5.47
CA PRO A 272 5.73 -3.35 -6.16
C PRO A 272 7.23 -3.31 -5.85
N ARG A 273 7.86 -4.49 -5.77
CA ARG A 273 9.29 -4.66 -5.51
C ARG A 273 9.85 -5.73 -6.43
N PHE A 274 10.98 -5.43 -7.04
CA PHE A 274 11.78 -6.42 -7.75
C PHE A 274 12.22 -7.53 -6.80
N ILE A 275 12.13 -8.78 -7.26
CA ILE A 275 12.70 -9.96 -6.58
C ILE A 275 13.88 -10.49 -7.39
N ARG A 276 13.65 -10.87 -8.65
CA ARG A 276 14.69 -11.42 -9.54
C ARG A 276 14.25 -11.39 -11.01
N GLU A 277 15.19 -11.60 -11.92
CA GLU A 277 14.86 -11.93 -13.32
C GLU A 277 14.45 -13.40 -13.45
N ARG A 278 13.53 -13.67 -14.38
CA ARG A 278 13.03 -14.99 -14.75
C ARG A 278 13.56 -15.38 -16.12
N THR A 279 14.83 -15.78 -16.15
CA THR A 279 15.48 -16.27 -17.37
C THR A 279 14.90 -17.62 -17.85
N ASP A 280 14.10 -18.26 -17.01
CA ASP A 280 13.36 -19.50 -17.27
C ASP A 280 11.97 -19.26 -17.91
N LYS A 281 11.55 -18.01 -18.13
CA LYS A 281 10.25 -17.66 -18.71
C LYS A 281 10.38 -16.78 -19.96
N SER A 282 9.55 -17.06 -20.97
CA SER A 282 9.33 -16.12 -22.07
C SER A 282 8.25 -15.10 -21.71
N ALA A 283 8.19 -14.00 -22.46
CA ALA A 283 7.25 -12.91 -22.23
C ALA A 283 5.77 -13.35 -22.29
N GLU A 284 5.43 -14.30 -23.16
CA GLU A 284 4.08 -14.85 -23.31
C GLU A 284 3.69 -15.76 -22.12
N ASN A 285 4.67 -16.25 -21.35
CA ASN A 285 4.48 -17.04 -20.14
C ASN A 285 4.54 -16.18 -18.85
N ALA A 286 4.55 -14.87 -18.99
CA ALA A 286 4.36 -13.93 -17.89
C ALA A 286 2.95 -14.08 -17.28
N THR A 287 2.75 -13.50 -16.11
CA THR A 287 1.43 -13.43 -15.46
C THR A 287 0.43 -12.80 -16.42
N SER A 288 -0.71 -13.49 -16.60
CA SER A 288 -1.72 -13.07 -17.55
C SER A 288 -2.63 -11.96 -17.00
N ALA A 289 -3.30 -11.24 -17.89
CA ALA A 289 -4.36 -10.29 -17.53
C ALA A 289 -5.45 -10.93 -16.65
N ASP A 290 -5.74 -12.22 -16.87
CA ASP A 290 -6.76 -12.97 -16.15
C ASP A 290 -6.31 -13.29 -14.73
N GLN A 291 -5.05 -13.69 -14.58
CA GLN A 291 -4.42 -13.88 -13.26
C GLN A 291 -4.35 -12.55 -12.50
N VAL A 292 -4.04 -11.44 -13.17
CA VAL A 292 -4.07 -10.11 -12.54
C VAL A 292 -5.47 -9.77 -12.01
N LEU A 293 -6.52 -10.07 -12.77
CA LEU A 293 -7.90 -9.90 -12.31
C LEU A 293 -8.25 -10.80 -11.14
N GLU A 294 -7.90 -12.09 -11.21
CA GLU A 294 -8.13 -13.08 -10.16
C GLU A 294 -7.43 -12.67 -8.85
N PHE A 295 -6.18 -12.22 -8.94
CA PHE A 295 -5.44 -11.68 -7.81
C PHE A 295 -6.11 -10.45 -7.24
N TYR A 296 -6.64 -9.55 -8.07
CA TYR A 296 -7.38 -8.39 -7.59
C TYR A 296 -8.67 -8.78 -6.85
N GLN A 297 -9.46 -9.70 -7.40
CA GLN A 297 -10.76 -10.14 -6.85
C GLN A 297 -10.60 -10.99 -5.58
N SER A 298 -9.50 -11.72 -5.45
CA SER A 298 -9.24 -12.58 -4.30
C SER A 298 -8.88 -11.82 -3.02
N GLN A 299 -8.55 -10.52 -3.11
CA GLN A 299 -8.21 -9.66 -1.97
C GLN A 299 -9.40 -9.46 -1.03
N ASP A 300 -9.15 -9.56 0.27
CA ASP A 300 -10.19 -9.39 1.31
C ASP A 300 -10.81 -7.99 1.29
N THR A 301 -10.02 -6.97 0.92
CA THR A 301 -10.49 -5.59 0.73
C THR A 301 -11.58 -5.49 -0.35
N VAL A 302 -11.48 -6.28 -1.41
CA VAL A 302 -12.41 -6.32 -2.54
C VAL A 302 -13.62 -7.19 -2.22
N LYS A 303 -13.42 -8.35 -1.59
CA LYS A 303 -14.51 -9.21 -1.10
C LYS A 303 -15.41 -8.47 -0.09
N GLY A 304 -14.82 -7.68 0.80
CA GLY A 304 -15.55 -6.84 1.76
C GLY A 304 -16.38 -5.74 1.11
N THR A 305 -15.93 -5.15 0.00
CA THR A 305 -16.69 -4.14 -0.75
C THR A 305 -17.83 -4.75 -1.57
N ALA A 306 -17.64 -5.95 -2.16
CA ALA A 306 -18.70 -6.66 -2.87
C ALA A 306 -19.84 -7.12 -1.94
N ALA A 307 -19.50 -7.64 -0.75
CA ALA A 307 -20.50 -8.00 0.27
C ALA A 307 -21.24 -6.78 0.83
N ALA A 308 -20.59 -5.60 0.83
CA ALA A 308 -21.17 -4.35 1.26
C ALA A 308 -22.14 -3.70 0.25
N GLY A 309 -22.10 -4.10 -1.03
CA GLY A 309 -22.93 -3.56 -2.11
C GLY A 309 -23.99 -4.52 -2.67
N GLY A 310 -24.11 -5.74 -2.13
CA GLY A 310 -25.03 -6.78 -2.61
C GLY A 310 -26.39 -6.83 -1.91
N GLY A 311 -26.81 -5.76 -1.24
CA GLY A 311 -28.07 -5.70 -0.50
C GLY A 311 -28.97 -4.59 -0.99
N ASP A 312 -29.37 -4.62 -2.27
CA ASP A 312 -30.64 -4.02 -2.72
C ASP A 312 -30.94 -4.47 -4.16
N SER A 313 -31.44 -5.70 -4.29
CA SER A 313 -32.20 -6.12 -5.47
C SER A 313 -33.11 -7.27 -5.08
N ASP A 314 -34.16 -6.97 -4.33
CA ASP A 314 -35.43 -7.70 -4.34
C ASP A 314 -36.44 -6.91 -3.50
N ASP A 315 -37.12 -5.97 -4.15
CA ASP A 315 -38.56 -5.71 -4.03
C ASP A 315 -38.89 -4.40 -4.76
N ASP A 316 -39.34 -4.53 -6.02
CA ASP A 316 -40.36 -3.65 -6.60
C ASP A 316 -40.62 -4.03 -8.07
N LEU A 317 -41.28 -5.17 -8.30
CA LEU A 317 -42.15 -5.36 -9.48
C LEU A 317 -43.28 -6.34 -9.12
N LEU A 318 -44.48 -5.78 -8.98
CA LEU A 318 -45.84 -6.34 -9.08
C LEU A 318 -45.99 -7.87 -9.16
#